data_AF-A0A410P3K4-F1
#
_entry.id   AF-A0A410P3K4-F1
#
_cell.length_a   1.000
_cell.length_b   1.000
_cell.length_c   1.000
_cell.angle_alpha   90.00
_cell.angle_beta   90.00
_cell.angle_gamma   90.00
#
_symmetry.space_group_name_H-M   'P 1'
#
loop_
_entity.id
_entity.type
_entity.pdbx_description
1 polymer ?
#
loop_
_entity_poly.entity_id
_entity_poly.type
_entity_poly.pdbx_seq_one_letter_code
_entity_poly.pdbx_strand_id
1 'polypeptide(L)'
;MKLNFLNVLKGKSTPEEIAEQIVALEEKQKLCEQEKTEAKEKAKEIRSRVMCGERINPEAVKLADLALEECNINLDVVAESLAKLKTKMEEALTEKRDEEMKRLIEDRKAMNREKETLILDLWKAKGRLFALAFAIYGHPETTRRHLEDYPAFSPSLGTEPHSIFHAEKEKGIAELRRPTTADIEEDIRVRDHWVSHFDLEQEINNLMKKYRPEPAKPVEQVELVAE
;
A
#
# COMPACT_ATOMS: atom_id res chain seq x y z
N MET A 1 -6.44 -5.71 -22.08
CA MET A 1 -6.04 -6.51 -20.91
C MET A 1 -6.84 -7.82 -20.90
N LYS A 2 -6.29 -8.96 -20.45
CA LYS A 2 -7.03 -10.23 -20.39
C LYS A 2 -7.72 -10.38 -19.02
N LEU A 3 -9.04 -10.43 -19.02
CA LEU A 3 -9.85 -10.62 -17.81
C LEU A 3 -9.64 -12.02 -17.24
N ASN A 4 -9.21 -12.10 -15.99
CA ASN A 4 -8.93 -13.36 -15.26
C ASN A 4 -9.66 -13.42 -13.91
N PHE A 5 -10.81 -12.73 -13.79
CA PHE A 5 -11.54 -12.61 -12.53
C PHE A 5 -11.91 -13.96 -11.88
N LEU A 6 -12.18 -15.02 -12.66
CA LEU A 6 -12.45 -16.35 -12.10
C LEU A 6 -11.26 -16.95 -11.35
N ASN A 7 -10.04 -16.67 -11.82
CA ASN A 7 -8.82 -17.12 -11.14
C ASN A 7 -8.60 -16.29 -9.88
N VAL A 8 -8.80 -14.98 -9.97
CA VAL A 8 -8.72 -14.06 -8.83
C VAL A 8 -9.76 -14.38 -7.77
N LEU A 9 -10.96 -14.85 -8.14
CA LEU A 9 -12.00 -15.28 -7.19
C LEU A 9 -11.67 -16.61 -6.49
N LYS A 10 -11.02 -17.56 -7.18
CA LYS A 10 -10.73 -18.90 -6.63
C LYS A 10 -9.37 -19.03 -5.92
N GLY A 11 -8.40 -18.19 -6.26
CA GLY A 11 -7.04 -18.25 -5.71
C GLY A 11 -6.80 -17.35 -4.50
N LYS A 12 -5.60 -17.43 -3.93
CA LYS A 12 -5.05 -16.34 -3.10
C LYS A 12 -4.64 -15.21 -4.04
N SER A 13 -5.21 -14.03 -3.85
CA SER A 13 -4.92 -12.85 -4.66
C SER A 13 -4.65 -11.67 -3.78
N THR A 14 -3.75 -10.81 -4.23
CA THR A 14 -3.44 -9.57 -3.52
C THR A 14 -4.57 -8.55 -3.72
N PRO A 15 -4.78 -7.61 -2.77
CA PRO A 15 -5.70 -6.50 -2.97
C PRO A 15 -5.46 -5.78 -4.32
N GLU A 16 -4.20 -5.60 -4.69
CA GLU A 16 -3.77 -5.00 -5.96
C GLU A 16 -4.30 -5.78 -7.18
N GLU A 17 -4.14 -7.09 -7.22
CA GLU A 17 -4.67 -7.94 -8.29
C GLU A 17 -6.21 -7.89 -8.39
N ILE A 18 -6.88 -7.84 -7.24
CA ILE A 18 -8.35 -7.72 -7.19
C ILE A 18 -8.77 -6.37 -7.75
N ALA A 19 -8.07 -5.28 -7.41
CA ALA A 19 -8.38 -3.92 -7.88
C ALA A 19 -8.27 -3.82 -9.40
N GLU A 20 -7.20 -4.38 -9.98
CA GLU A 20 -7.02 -4.44 -11.43
C GLU A 20 -8.18 -5.15 -12.13
N GLN A 21 -8.65 -6.27 -11.57
CA GLN A 21 -9.79 -6.99 -12.16
C GLN A 21 -11.11 -6.24 -11.99
N ILE A 22 -11.32 -5.53 -10.89
CA ILE A 22 -12.51 -4.69 -10.70
C ILE A 22 -12.52 -3.59 -11.76
N VAL A 23 -11.42 -2.86 -11.94
CA VAL A 23 -11.35 -1.78 -12.95
C VAL A 23 -11.57 -2.33 -14.36
N ALA A 24 -10.94 -3.45 -14.71
CA ALA A 24 -11.14 -4.07 -16.02
C ALA A 24 -12.58 -4.54 -16.25
N LEU A 25 -13.28 -5.01 -15.20
CA LEU A 25 -14.71 -5.36 -15.30
C LEU A 25 -15.62 -4.14 -15.31
N GLU A 26 -15.29 -3.05 -14.61
CA GLU A 26 -16.03 -1.77 -14.68
C GLU A 26 -15.96 -1.20 -16.12
N GLU A 27 -14.81 -1.30 -16.79
CA GLU A 27 -14.67 -0.93 -18.20
C GLU A 27 -15.51 -1.83 -19.12
N LYS A 28 -15.46 -3.15 -18.89
CA LYS A 28 -16.27 -4.09 -19.67
C LYS A 28 -17.77 -3.90 -19.43
N GLN A 29 -18.18 -3.54 -18.22
CA GLN A 29 -19.58 -3.24 -17.92
C GLN A 29 -20.11 -2.11 -18.81
N LYS A 30 -19.34 -1.02 -18.97
CA LYS A 30 -19.71 0.10 -19.84
C LYS A 30 -19.89 -0.34 -21.29
N LEU A 31 -19.00 -1.21 -21.78
CA LEU A 31 -19.11 -1.77 -23.14
C LEU A 31 -20.36 -2.63 -23.29
N CYS A 32 -20.63 -3.52 -22.33
CA CYS A 32 -21.84 -4.37 -22.36
C CYS A 32 -23.13 -3.54 -22.22
N GLU A 33 -23.11 -2.42 -21.49
CA GLU A 33 -24.23 -1.49 -21.41
C GLU A 33 -24.51 -0.83 -22.76
N GLN A 34 -23.46 -0.40 -23.47
CA GLN A 34 -23.57 0.14 -24.83
C GLN A 34 -24.11 -0.92 -25.81
N GLU A 35 -23.54 -2.12 -25.81
CA GLU A 35 -24.00 -3.24 -26.65
C GLU A 35 -25.48 -3.58 -26.40
N LYS A 36 -25.92 -3.57 -25.12
CA LYS A 36 -27.33 -3.76 -24.76
C LYS A 36 -28.21 -2.64 -25.31
N THR A 37 -27.78 -1.39 -25.25
CA THR A 37 -28.56 -0.28 -25.82
C THR A 37 -28.73 -0.44 -27.32
N GLU A 38 -27.66 -0.77 -28.04
CA GLU A 38 -27.71 -1.02 -29.49
C GLU A 38 -28.58 -2.23 -29.85
N ALA A 39 -28.44 -3.34 -29.12
CA ALA A 39 -29.24 -4.54 -29.33
C ALA A 39 -30.73 -4.26 -29.08
N LYS A 40 -31.05 -3.47 -28.05
CA LYS A 40 -32.42 -3.05 -27.73
C LYS A 40 -33.02 -2.16 -28.82
N GLU A 41 -32.25 -1.24 -29.38
CA GLU A 41 -32.69 -0.39 -30.50
C GLU A 41 -32.94 -1.22 -31.77
N LYS A 42 -32.02 -2.12 -32.12
CA LYS A 42 -32.18 -3.04 -33.26
C LYS A 42 -33.40 -3.94 -33.11
N ALA A 43 -33.62 -4.51 -31.92
CA ALA A 43 -34.80 -5.34 -31.65
C ALA A 43 -36.10 -4.54 -31.75
N LYS A 44 -36.13 -3.29 -31.25
CA LYS A 44 -37.28 -2.39 -31.39
C LYS A 44 -37.56 -2.04 -32.85
N GLU A 45 -36.53 -1.71 -33.63
CA GLU A 45 -36.67 -1.36 -35.04
C GLU A 45 -37.25 -2.52 -35.84
N ILE A 46 -36.68 -3.71 -35.69
CA ILE A 46 -37.16 -4.93 -36.36
C ILE A 46 -38.61 -5.22 -35.97
N ARG A 47 -38.95 -5.16 -34.67
CA ARG A 47 -40.33 -5.38 -34.21
C ARG A 47 -41.30 -4.31 -34.69
N SER A 48 -40.88 -3.04 -34.76
CA SER A 48 -41.70 -1.95 -35.29
C SER A 48 -42.04 -2.18 -36.76
N ARG A 49 -41.06 -2.59 -37.57
CA ARG A 49 -41.29 -2.92 -38.98
C ARG A 49 -42.25 -4.11 -39.14
N VAL A 50 -42.16 -5.14 -38.27
CA VAL A 50 -43.14 -6.25 -38.23
C VAL A 50 -44.55 -5.72 -37.93
N MET A 51 -44.69 -4.84 -36.92
CA MET A 51 -45.98 -4.22 -36.58
C MET A 51 -46.56 -3.37 -37.70
N CYS A 52 -45.70 -2.70 -38.49
CA CYS A 52 -46.08 -1.95 -39.68
C CYS A 52 -46.44 -2.83 -40.89
N GLY A 53 -46.36 -4.17 -40.76
CA GLY A 53 -46.73 -5.11 -41.83
C GLY A 53 -45.67 -5.30 -42.91
N GLU A 54 -44.42 -4.86 -42.67
CA GLU A 54 -43.32 -5.11 -43.59
C GLU A 54 -42.97 -6.60 -43.64
N ARG A 55 -42.63 -7.11 -44.83
CA ARG A 55 -42.14 -8.49 -44.99
C ARG A 55 -40.72 -8.60 -44.42
N ILE A 56 -40.61 -9.14 -43.21
CA ILE A 56 -39.34 -9.39 -42.54
C ILE A 56 -39.16 -10.89 -42.35
N ASN A 57 -37.90 -11.34 -42.45
CA ASN A 57 -37.54 -12.71 -42.14
C ASN A 57 -37.82 -13.00 -40.64
N PRO A 58 -38.67 -13.98 -40.29
CA PRO A 58 -38.95 -14.34 -38.89
C PRO A 58 -37.70 -14.69 -38.09
N GLU A 59 -36.66 -15.21 -38.76
CA GLU A 59 -35.39 -15.55 -38.12
C GLU A 59 -34.62 -14.30 -37.68
N ALA A 60 -34.77 -13.17 -38.38
CA ALA A 60 -34.16 -11.91 -37.98
C ALA A 60 -34.76 -11.37 -36.66
N VAL A 61 -36.06 -11.59 -36.43
CA VAL A 61 -36.73 -11.23 -35.17
C VAL A 61 -36.16 -12.06 -34.03
N LYS A 62 -36.05 -13.39 -34.21
CA LYS A 62 -35.48 -14.28 -33.19
C LYS A 62 -34.03 -13.96 -32.87
N LEU A 63 -33.19 -13.71 -33.88
CA LEU A 63 -31.78 -13.37 -33.67
C LEU A 63 -31.62 -12.03 -32.92
N ALA A 64 -32.46 -11.04 -33.21
CA ALA A 64 -32.44 -9.76 -32.50
C ALA A 64 -32.90 -9.89 -31.03
N ASP A 65 -33.93 -10.70 -30.78
CA ASP A 65 -34.40 -11.01 -29.43
C ASP A 65 -33.35 -11.81 -28.63
N LEU A 66 -32.74 -12.81 -29.25
CA LEU A 66 -31.67 -13.63 -28.65
C LEU A 66 -30.45 -12.77 -28.30
N ALA A 67 -30.00 -11.91 -29.21
CA ALA A 67 -28.87 -11.01 -28.96
C ALA A 67 -29.13 -10.05 -27.78
N LEU A 68 -30.37 -9.56 -27.63
CA LEU A 68 -30.75 -8.74 -26.48
C LEU A 68 -30.73 -9.55 -25.18
N GLU A 69 -31.19 -10.80 -25.21
CA GLU A 69 -31.16 -11.70 -24.04
C GLU A 69 -29.74 -12.08 -23.63
N GLU A 70 -28.86 -12.38 -24.60
CA GLU A 70 -27.43 -12.58 -24.37
C GLU A 70 -26.77 -11.36 -23.72
N CYS A 71 -27.09 -10.15 -24.19
CA CYS A 71 -26.58 -8.91 -23.59
C CYS A 71 -27.07 -8.72 -22.14
N ASN A 72 -28.31 -9.10 -21.83
CA ASN A 72 -28.83 -9.05 -20.46
C ASN A 72 -28.07 -10.03 -19.55
N ILE A 73 -27.92 -11.28 -19.98
CA ILE A 73 -27.19 -12.30 -19.21
C ILE A 73 -25.74 -11.88 -19.00
N ASN A 74 -25.08 -11.34 -20.02
CA ASN A 74 -23.70 -10.85 -19.91
C ASN A 74 -23.56 -9.74 -18.86
N LEU A 75 -24.52 -8.81 -18.80
CA LEU A 75 -24.51 -7.76 -17.78
C LEU A 75 -24.77 -8.30 -16.38
N ASP A 76 -25.69 -9.26 -16.22
CA ASP A 76 -25.94 -9.90 -14.93
C ASP A 76 -24.68 -10.63 -14.43
N VAL A 77 -24.00 -11.36 -15.32
CA VAL A 77 -22.72 -12.03 -15.01
C VAL A 77 -21.65 -11.03 -14.60
N VAL A 78 -21.54 -9.89 -15.29
CA VAL A 78 -20.57 -8.83 -14.94
C VAL A 78 -20.91 -8.22 -13.58
N ALA A 79 -22.18 -7.90 -13.33
CA ALA A 79 -22.64 -7.32 -12.07
C ALA A 79 -22.38 -8.27 -10.88
N GLU A 80 -22.72 -9.54 -11.02
CA GLU A 80 -22.42 -10.54 -9.99
C GLU A 80 -20.91 -10.71 -9.75
N SER A 81 -20.11 -10.70 -10.82
CA SER A 81 -18.66 -10.86 -10.73
C SER A 81 -18.03 -9.65 -10.02
N LEU A 82 -18.51 -8.44 -10.30
CA LEU A 82 -18.09 -7.22 -9.61
C LEU A 82 -18.47 -7.24 -8.13
N ALA A 83 -19.69 -7.67 -7.79
CA ALA A 83 -20.11 -7.81 -6.40
C ALA A 83 -19.19 -8.79 -5.64
N LYS A 84 -18.93 -9.97 -6.22
CA LYS A 84 -18.03 -10.99 -5.64
C LYS A 84 -16.60 -10.48 -5.47
N LEU A 85 -16.07 -9.74 -6.43
CA LEU A 85 -14.72 -9.17 -6.33
C LEU A 85 -14.63 -8.06 -5.27
N LYS A 86 -15.68 -7.25 -5.10
CA LYS A 86 -15.72 -6.22 -4.04
C LYS A 86 -15.72 -6.86 -2.65
N THR A 87 -16.56 -7.87 -2.42
CA THR A 87 -16.53 -8.62 -1.15
C THR A 87 -15.16 -9.26 -0.92
N LYS A 88 -14.56 -9.86 -1.96
CA LYS A 88 -13.22 -10.44 -1.86
C LYS A 88 -12.14 -9.41 -1.56
N MET A 89 -12.27 -8.18 -2.07
CA MET A 89 -11.38 -7.07 -1.74
C MET A 89 -11.45 -6.72 -0.26
N GLU A 90 -12.66 -6.60 0.28
CA GLU A 90 -12.89 -6.30 1.70
C GLU A 90 -12.26 -7.38 2.60
N GLU A 91 -12.48 -8.65 2.25
CA GLU A 91 -11.88 -9.80 2.94
C GLU A 91 -10.35 -9.76 2.89
N ALA A 92 -9.77 -9.55 1.70
CA ALA A 92 -8.32 -9.53 1.50
C ALA A 92 -7.63 -8.38 2.27
N LEU A 93 -8.25 -7.19 2.31
CA LEU A 93 -7.72 -6.05 3.06
C LEU A 93 -7.83 -6.26 4.58
N THR A 94 -8.91 -6.88 5.04
CA THR A 94 -9.08 -7.23 6.45
C THR A 94 -8.07 -8.28 6.87
N GLU A 95 -7.86 -9.32 6.06
CA GLU A 95 -6.84 -10.34 6.30
C GLU A 95 -5.44 -9.73 6.33
N LYS A 96 -5.11 -8.83 5.39
CA LYS A 96 -3.84 -8.10 5.37
C LYS A 96 -3.62 -7.30 6.67
N ARG A 97 -4.65 -6.61 7.17
CA ARG A 97 -4.57 -5.86 8.44
C ARG A 97 -4.33 -6.79 9.63
N ASP A 98 -5.02 -7.93 9.68
CA ASP A 98 -4.86 -8.90 10.77
C ASP A 98 -3.49 -9.59 10.75
N GLU A 99 -2.97 -9.91 9.56
CA GLU A 99 -1.60 -10.40 9.38
C GLU A 99 -0.58 -9.37 9.85
N GLU A 100 -0.76 -8.10 9.47
CA GLU A 100 0.16 -7.04 9.87
C GLU A 100 0.14 -6.79 11.37
N MET A 101 -1.03 -6.83 12.01
CA MET A 101 -1.16 -6.77 13.47
C MET A 101 -0.36 -7.89 14.16
N LYS A 102 -0.41 -9.12 13.63
CA LYS A 102 0.37 -10.24 14.18
C LYS A 102 1.87 -10.02 14.02
N ARG A 103 2.31 -9.57 12.84
CA ARG A 103 3.71 -9.26 12.56
C ARG A 103 4.24 -8.16 13.48
N LEU A 104 3.47 -7.10 13.72
CA LEU A 104 3.83 -6.03 14.65
C LEU A 104 4.11 -6.52 16.07
N ILE A 105 3.32 -7.48 16.57
CA ILE A 105 3.54 -8.06 17.89
C ILE A 105 4.86 -8.84 17.94
N GLU A 106 5.18 -9.58 16.88
CA GLU A 106 6.42 -10.35 16.77
C GLU A 106 7.65 -9.43 16.63
N ASP A 107 7.55 -8.42 15.77
CA ASP A 107 8.60 -7.42 15.54
C ASP A 107 8.91 -6.64 16.83
N ARG A 108 7.88 -6.21 17.57
CA ARG A 108 8.06 -5.56 18.88
C ARG A 108 8.79 -6.45 19.89
N LYS A 109 8.45 -7.74 19.95
CA LYS A 109 9.12 -8.69 20.83
C LYS A 109 10.59 -8.87 20.45
N ALA A 110 10.88 -8.99 19.15
CA ALA A 110 12.25 -9.12 18.66
C ALA A 110 13.07 -7.86 18.96
N MET A 111 12.53 -6.68 18.61
CA MET A 111 13.15 -5.37 18.86
C MET A 111 13.45 -5.17 20.35
N ASN A 112 12.52 -5.51 21.25
CA ASN A 112 12.74 -5.35 22.69
C ASN A 112 13.89 -6.22 23.21
N ARG A 113 14.02 -7.46 22.73
CA ARG A 113 15.14 -8.35 23.10
C ARG A 113 16.48 -7.81 22.60
N GLU A 114 16.50 -7.29 21.38
CA GLU A 114 17.70 -6.65 20.83
C GLU A 114 18.07 -5.39 21.63
N LYS A 115 17.08 -4.55 21.94
CA LYS A 115 17.23 -3.35 22.77
C LYS A 115 17.80 -3.67 24.15
N GLU A 116 17.30 -4.72 24.81
CA GLU A 116 17.85 -5.21 26.08
C GLU A 116 19.32 -5.61 25.95
N THR A 117 19.67 -6.32 24.87
CA THR A 117 21.06 -6.73 24.59
C THR A 117 21.97 -5.52 24.40
N LEU A 118 21.54 -4.55 23.59
CA LEU A 118 22.27 -3.30 23.34
C LEU A 118 22.41 -2.46 24.62
N ILE A 119 21.40 -2.43 25.48
CA ILE A 119 21.47 -1.79 26.80
C ILE A 119 22.55 -2.45 27.66
N LEU A 120 22.63 -3.78 27.69
CA LEU A 120 23.68 -4.48 28.44
C LEU A 120 25.07 -4.19 27.88
N ASP A 121 25.22 -4.12 26.56
CA ASP A 121 26.51 -3.77 25.94
C ASP A 121 26.90 -2.31 26.19
N LEU A 122 25.92 -1.39 26.22
CA LEU A 122 26.13 -0.01 26.66
C LEU A 122 26.63 0.04 28.11
N TRP A 123 26.05 -0.76 29.02
CA TRP A 123 26.53 -0.85 30.40
C TRP A 123 27.95 -1.40 30.50
N LYS A 124 28.30 -2.43 29.71
CA LYS A 124 29.68 -2.93 29.63
C LYS A 124 30.65 -1.85 29.14
N ALA A 125 30.26 -1.08 28.12
CA ALA A 125 31.07 0.03 27.59
C ALA A 125 31.26 1.13 28.63
N LYS A 126 30.20 1.52 29.36
CA LYS A 126 30.28 2.47 30.48
C LYS A 126 31.24 2.00 31.58
N GLY A 127 31.20 0.71 31.93
CA GLY A 127 32.13 0.12 32.90
C GLY A 127 33.59 0.19 32.44
N ARG A 128 33.86 -0.09 31.16
CA ARG A 128 35.21 0.04 30.57
C ARG A 128 35.70 1.49 30.60
N LEU A 129 34.83 2.44 30.25
CA LEU A 129 35.16 3.85 30.32
C LEU A 129 35.50 4.28 31.75
N PHE A 130 34.72 3.83 32.74
CA PHE A 130 35.00 4.12 34.14
C PHE A 130 36.37 3.58 34.58
N ALA A 131 36.72 2.36 34.18
CA ALA A 131 38.02 1.76 34.50
C ALA A 131 39.19 2.57 33.89
N LEU A 132 39.04 3.06 32.65
CA LEU A 132 40.04 3.92 32.00
C LEU A 132 40.20 5.26 32.74
N ALA A 133 39.09 5.90 33.10
CA ALA A 133 39.14 7.15 33.85
C ALA A 133 39.71 6.94 35.26
N PHE A 134 39.39 5.82 35.91
CA PHE A 134 39.95 5.46 37.22
C PHE A 134 41.47 5.30 37.18
N ALA A 135 42.03 4.78 36.08
CA ALA A 135 43.48 4.69 35.90
C ALA A 135 44.17 6.07 35.85
N ILE A 136 43.44 7.13 35.49
CA ILE A 136 43.94 8.51 35.46
C ILE A 136 43.78 9.17 36.82
N TYR A 137 42.60 9.05 37.45
CA TYR A 137 42.24 9.84 38.64
C TYR A 137 42.43 9.10 39.97
N GLY A 138 42.58 7.78 39.96
CA GLY A 138 42.92 6.93 41.11
C GLY A 138 41.87 6.82 42.24
N HIS A 139 40.85 7.68 42.26
CA HIS A 139 39.81 7.71 43.28
C HIS A 139 38.41 7.59 42.66
N PRO A 140 37.50 6.71 43.15
CA PRO A 140 36.21 6.45 42.51
C PRO A 140 35.31 7.68 42.39
N GLU A 141 35.20 8.48 43.46
CA GLU A 141 34.35 9.68 43.45
C GLU A 141 34.88 10.77 42.51
N THR A 142 36.19 10.93 42.42
CA THR A 142 36.84 11.89 41.52
C THR A 142 36.64 11.46 40.07
N THR A 143 36.79 10.16 39.81
CA THR A 143 36.53 9.54 38.50
C THR A 143 35.09 9.76 38.06
N ARG A 144 34.13 9.51 38.97
CA ARG A 144 32.71 9.70 38.71
C ARG A 144 32.39 11.15 38.33
N ARG A 145 32.86 12.12 39.13
CA ARG A 145 32.67 13.55 38.86
C ARG A 145 33.22 13.95 37.49
N HIS A 146 34.45 13.54 37.17
CA HIS A 146 35.05 13.85 35.88
C HIS A 146 34.32 13.22 34.67
N LEU A 147 33.64 12.09 34.84
CA LEU A 147 32.82 11.49 33.79
C LEU A 147 31.41 12.11 33.67
N GLU A 148 30.91 12.70 34.76
CA GLU A 148 29.62 13.41 34.81
C GLU A 148 29.77 14.88 34.36
N ASP A 149 30.96 15.45 34.43
CA ASP A 149 31.24 16.84 34.06
C ASP A 149 31.16 17.07 32.53
N TYR A 150 30.70 18.27 32.16
CA TYR A 150 30.40 18.68 30.78
C TYR A 150 31.52 18.44 29.73
N PRO A 151 32.84 18.58 30.02
CA PRO A 151 33.87 18.30 29.01
C PRO A 151 34.14 16.81 28.78
N ALA A 152 33.60 15.88 29.59
CA ALA A 152 33.91 14.45 29.51
C ALA A 152 33.56 13.81 28.15
N PHE A 153 32.50 14.32 27.50
CA PHE A 153 32.03 13.87 26.19
C PHE A 153 31.84 15.01 25.19
N SER A 154 32.33 16.21 25.54
CA SER A 154 32.25 17.40 24.69
C SER A 154 33.59 18.16 24.76
N PRO A 155 34.69 17.56 24.28
CA PRO A 155 35.99 18.24 24.23
C PRO A 155 35.91 19.52 23.40
N SER A 156 36.70 20.54 23.78
CA SER A 156 36.65 21.85 23.12
C SER A 156 37.11 21.80 21.66
N LEU A 157 36.39 22.52 20.78
CA LEU A 157 36.70 22.61 19.36
C LEU A 157 38.13 23.09 19.11
N GLY A 158 38.81 22.48 18.13
CA GLY A 158 40.18 22.83 17.75
C GLY A 158 41.28 22.21 18.61
N THR A 159 40.93 21.39 19.61
CA THR A 159 41.89 20.65 20.43
C THR A 159 42.14 19.24 19.89
N GLU A 160 43.31 18.66 20.18
CA GLU A 160 43.62 17.26 19.83
C GLU A 160 42.60 16.25 20.40
N PRO A 161 42.14 16.35 21.68
CA PRO A 161 41.06 15.51 22.20
C PRO A 161 39.76 15.56 21.40
N HIS A 162 39.39 16.74 20.88
CA HIS A 162 38.20 16.87 20.03
C HIS A 162 38.36 16.08 18.74
N SER A 163 39.50 16.21 18.06
CA SER A 163 39.76 15.47 16.81
C SER A 163 39.71 13.96 17.02
N ILE A 164 40.33 13.45 18.09
CA ILE A 164 40.35 12.00 18.40
C ILE A 164 38.95 11.49 18.75
N PHE A 165 38.24 12.19 19.64
CA PHE A 165 36.90 11.78 20.06
C PHE A 165 35.92 11.72 18.89
N HIS A 166 35.89 12.77 18.07
CA HIS A 166 34.98 12.81 16.93
C HIS A 166 35.32 11.76 15.87
N ALA A 167 36.60 11.49 15.60
CA ALA A 167 37.00 10.45 14.66
C ALA A 167 36.52 9.05 15.09
N GLU A 168 36.72 8.67 16.35
CA GLU A 168 36.25 7.38 16.87
C GLU A 168 34.72 7.32 16.98
N LYS A 169 34.06 8.43 17.35
CA LYS A 169 32.60 8.52 17.37
C LYS A 169 32.01 8.30 15.97
N GLU A 170 32.50 8.99 14.94
CA GLU A 170 32.03 8.83 13.56
C GLU A 170 32.31 7.43 13.01
N LYS A 171 33.49 6.87 13.31
CA LYS A 171 33.82 5.48 12.97
C LYS A 171 32.85 4.50 13.63
N GLY A 172 32.59 4.64 14.93
CA GLY A 172 31.63 3.81 15.64
C GLY A 172 30.22 3.91 15.06
N ILE A 173 29.78 5.12 14.64
CA ILE A 173 28.50 5.32 13.95
C ILE A 173 28.50 4.62 12.58
N ALA A 174 29.60 4.69 11.82
CA ALA A 174 29.72 4.06 10.52
C ALA A 174 29.72 2.53 10.58
N GLU A 175 30.20 1.95 11.69
CA GLU A 175 30.22 0.51 11.95
C GLU A 175 28.85 -0.05 12.40
N LEU A 176 27.87 0.80 12.72
CA LEU A 176 26.53 0.37 13.10
C LEU A 176 25.86 -0.38 11.94
N ARG A 177 25.29 -1.55 12.26
CA ARG A 177 24.42 -2.29 11.34
C ARG A 177 23.13 -1.51 11.13
N ARG A 178 22.76 -1.30 9.86
CA ARG A 178 21.46 -0.73 9.47
C ARG A 178 20.51 -1.85 9.02
N PRO A 179 19.21 -1.78 9.34
CA PRO A 179 18.57 -0.74 10.16
C PRO A 179 18.96 -0.84 11.64
N THR A 180 19.08 0.30 12.33
CA THR A 180 19.29 0.33 13.78
C THR A 180 18.00 0.00 14.51
N THR A 181 18.07 -0.33 15.81
CA THR A 181 16.87 -0.52 16.63
C THR A 181 15.96 0.71 16.65
N ALA A 182 16.51 1.93 16.51
CA ALA A 182 15.72 3.16 16.40
C ALA A 182 14.97 3.25 15.05
N ASP A 183 15.62 2.85 13.95
CA ASP A 183 14.98 2.80 12.62
C ASP A 183 13.85 1.76 12.61
N ILE A 184 14.08 0.60 13.24
CA ILE A 184 13.07 -0.46 13.39
C ILE A 184 11.89 0.03 14.25
N GLU A 185 12.17 0.75 15.34
CA GLU A 185 11.13 1.30 16.21
C GLU A 185 10.22 2.29 15.46
N GLU A 186 10.80 3.12 14.58
CA GLU A 186 10.02 4.04 13.74
C GLU A 186 9.20 3.31 12.67
N ASP A 187 9.76 2.30 12.00
CA ASP A 187 9.01 1.47 11.06
C ASP A 187 7.81 0.78 11.72
N ILE A 188 8.03 0.18 12.90
CA ILE A 188 6.96 -0.41 13.71
C ILE A 188 5.92 0.63 14.07
N ARG A 189 6.32 1.86 14.41
CA ARG A 189 5.38 2.94 14.76
C ARG A 189 4.51 3.33 13.56
N VAL A 190 5.09 3.47 12.37
CA VAL A 190 4.34 3.81 11.15
C VAL A 190 3.32 2.71 10.83
N ARG A 191 3.75 1.44 10.88
CA ARG A 191 2.87 0.30 10.62
C ARG A 191 1.78 0.14 11.68
N ASP A 192 2.10 0.33 12.96
CA ASP A 192 1.12 0.33 14.06
C ASP A 192 0.11 1.47 13.94
N HIS A 193 0.56 2.65 13.52
CA HIS A 193 -0.32 3.78 13.23
C HIS A 193 -1.30 3.44 12.11
N TRP A 194 -0.83 2.86 11.02
CA TRP A 194 -1.68 2.39 9.92
C TRP A 194 -2.72 1.37 10.40
N VAL A 195 -2.31 0.33 11.15
CA VAL A 195 -3.24 -0.68 11.68
C VAL A 195 -4.29 -0.05 12.61
N SER A 196 -3.89 0.89 13.46
CA SER A 196 -4.77 1.53 14.44
C SER A 196 -5.80 2.48 13.82
N HIS A 197 -5.46 3.09 12.69
CA HIS A 197 -6.33 4.01 11.94
C HIS A 197 -6.86 3.39 10.66
N PHE A 198 -6.81 2.07 10.55
CA PHE A 198 -7.25 1.35 9.38
C PHE A 198 -8.74 1.57 9.14
N ASP A 199 -9.05 2.24 8.04
CA ASP A 199 -10.40 2.45 7.53
C ASP A 199 -10.54 1.69 6.21
N LEU A 200 -11.42 0.68 6.21
CA LEU A 200 -11.60 -0.21 5.07
C LEU A 200 -12.06 0.55 3.82
N GLU A 201 -12.98 1.49 3.97
CA GLU A 201 -13.52 2.26 2.84
C GLU A 201 -12.45 3.18 2.26
N GLN A 202 -11.69 3.84 3.13
CA GLN A 202 -10.61 4.72 2.71
C GLN A 202 -9.50 3.94 1.98
N GLU A 203 -9.13 2.75 2.48
CA GLU A 203 -8.14 1.88 1.85
C GLU A 203 -8.60 1.37 0.49
N ILE A 204 -9.85 0.93 0.37
CA ILE A 204 -10.44 0.55 -0.92
C ILE A 204 -10.40 1.75 -1.86
N ASN A 205 -10.80 2.94 -1.42
CA ASN A 205 -10.80 4.14 -2.27
C ASN A 205 -9.40 4.53 -2.73
N ASN A 206 -8.41 4.51 -1.84
CA ASN A 206 -7.01 4.81 -2.16
C ASN A 206 -6.45 3.81 -3.17
N LEU A 207 -6.71 2.51 -2.95
CA LEU A 207 -6.27 1.45 -3.84
C LEU A 207 -6.93 1.58 -5.21
N MET A 208 -8.25 1.75 -5.26
CA MET A 208 -8.98 1.91 -6.51
C MET A 208 -8.55 3.17 -7.28
N LYS A 209 -8.21 4.26 -6.58
CA LYS A 209 -7.69 5.49 -7.22
C LYS A 209 -6.38 5.27 -7.96
N LYS A 210 -5.52 4.37 -7.49
CA LYS A 210 -4.26 4.01 -8.15
C LYS A 210 -4.48 3.32 -9.51
N TYR A 211 -5.56 2.54 -9.62
CA TYR A 211 -5.85 1.73 -10.80
C TYR A 211 -6.87 2.35 -11.74
N ARG A 212 -7.72 3.24 -11.24
CA ARG A 212 -8.64 4.01 -12.10
C ARG A 212 -7.82 5.02 -12.90
N PRO A 213 -7.94 5.04 -14.23
CA PRO A 213 -7.28 6.05 -15.05
C PRO A 213 -7.76 7.44 -14.62
N GLU A 214 -6.84 8.41 -14.51
CA GLU A 214 -7.21 9.79 -14.31
C GLU A 214 -8.22 10.20 -15.41
N PRO A 215 -9.31 10.91 -15.06
CA PRO A 215 -10.21 11.43 -16.07
C PRO A 215 -9.37 12.31 -17.00
N ALA A 216 -9.34 11.94 -18.30
CA ALA A 216 -8.69 12.75 -19.31
C ALA A 216 -9.22 14.18 -19.15
N LYS A 217 -8.34 15.12 -18.80
CA LYS A 217 -8.71 16.54 -18.77
C LYS A 217 -9.37 16.86 -20.10
N PRO A 218 -10.57 17.48 -20.12
CA PRO A 218 -11.14 17.91 -21.37
C PRO A 218 -10.11 18.80 -22.05
N VAL A 219 -9.71 18.43 -23.27
CA VAL A 219 -8.90 19.29 -24.12
C VAL A 219 -9.73 20.55 -24.29
N GLU A 220 -9.35 21.63 -23.59
CA GLU A 220 -9.85 22.96 -23.87
C GLU A 220 -9.59 23.22 -25.36
N GLN A 221 -10.66 23.15 -26.14
CA GLN A 221 -10.74 23.84 -27.42
C GLN A 221 -10.62 25.34 -27.12
N VAL A 222 -10.18 26.10 -28.14
CA VAL A 222 -10.11 27.57 -28.22
C VAL A 222 -8.72 28.10 -27.79
N GLU A 223 -7.92 28.80 -28.61
CA GLU A 223 -8.14 29.50 -29.88
C GLU A 223 -6.81 29.63 -30.64
N LEU A 224 -6.83 29.39 -31.96
CA LEU A 224 -5.79 29.88 -32.86
C LEU A 224 -5.90 31.41 -32.91
N VAL A 225 -5.04 32.11 -32.16
CA VAL A 225 -4.83 33.55 -32.36
C VAL A 225 -4.02 33.70 -33.64
N ALA A 226 -4.72 34.04 -34.71
CA ALA A 226 -4.13 34.65 -35.88
C ALA A 226 -3.92 36.14 -35.58
N GLU A 227 -2.66 36.58 -35.58
CA GLU A 227 -2.21 37.91 -36.00
C GLU A 227 -0.74 37.86 -36.42
#